data_AF-A0A2D5B749-F1
#
_entry.id   AF-A0A2D5B749-F1
#
_cell.length_a   1.000
_cell.length_b   1.000
_cell.length_c   1.000
_cell.angle_alpha   90.00
_cell.angle_beta   90.00
_cell.angle_gamma   90.00
#
_symmetry.space_group_name_H-M   'P 1'
#
loop_
_entity.id
_entity.type
_entity.pdbx_description
1 polymer ?
#
loop_
_entity_poly.entity_id
_entity_poly.type
_entity_poly.pdbx_seq_one_letter_code
_entity_poly.pdbx_strand_id
1 'polypeptide(L)'
;MADRANVGSIDALSDFRAKLKTYLHSARSSVSEASSDVLRVQRWVEETKKHEWSMRHKKSRQKLANAKSDLERAKISRPDAHPSMFVDQQRALNRAKAQMEECDRKLNAIKKWSRELDREALIFKGHLNRLDRMLEGDMSRASAWLAKLITHLEDYASTPPPRLPEPKGDSESPKSRRRAALTEPQGDSDEPVLDQDEDSEVHS
;
A
#
# COMPACT_ATOMS: atom_id res chain seq x y z
N MET A 1 9.25 46.75 11.81
CA MET A 1 8.25 45.66 11.84
C MET A 1 9.01 44.35 11.73
N ALA A 2 9.26 43.67 12.85
CA ALA A 2 9.90 42.36 12.87
C ALA A 2 8.78 41.33 12.82
N ASP A 3 8.55 40.81 11.61
CA ASP A 3 7.55 39.78 11.34
C ASP A 3 7.96 38.52 12.11
N ARG A 4 7.18 38.15 13.12
CA ARG A 4 7.48 37.01 13.99
C ARG A 4 7.40 35.75 13.12
N ALA A 5 8.52 35.06 12.96
CA ALA A 5 8.60 33.79 12.25
C ALA A 5 7.41 32.89 12.64
N ASN A 6 6.66 32.44 11.64
CA ASN A 6 5.36 31.78 11.80
C ASN A 6 5.52 30.42 12.52
N VAL A 7 5.42 30.45 13.86
CA VAL A 7 5.67 29.32 14.78
C VAL A 7 4.81 28.09 14.45
N GLY A 8 3.64 28.27 13.82
CA GLY A 8 2.76 27.17 13.39
C GLY A 8 3.35 26.27 12.30
N SER A 9 4.36 26.73 11.56
CA SER A 9 5.02 25.91 10.53
C SER A 9 5.94 24.83 11.10
N ILE A 10 6.53 25.04 12.28
CA ILE A 10 7.44 24.10 12.92
C ILE A 10 6.67 22.91 13.50
N ASP A 11 5.56 23.18 14.21
CA ASP A 11 4.69 22.12 14.76
C ASP A 11 4.09 21.26 13.64
N ALA A 12 3.63 21.88 12.54
CA ALA A 12 3.13 21.16 11.38
C ALA A 12 4.19 20.24 10.73
N LEU A 13 5.46 20.67 10.69
CA LEU A 13 6.57 19.85 10.19
C LEU A 13 6.88 18.68 11.13
N SER A 14 6.80 18.89 12.45
CA SER A 14 6.97 17.84 13.46
C SER A 14 5.87 16.78 13.34
N ASP A 15 4.62 17.20 13.24
CA ASP A 15 3.46 16.34 13.04
C ASP A 15 3.56 15.54 11.74
N PHE A 16 3.95 16.20 10.64
CA PHE A 16 4.16 15.53 9.36
C PHE A 16 5.26 14.47 9.46
N ARG A 17 6.39 14.79 10.09
CA ARG A 17 7.47 13.82 10.32
C ARG A 17 7.01 12.64 11.17
N ALA A 18 6.20 12.86 12.21
CA ALA A 18 5.64 11.79 13.02
C ALA A 18 4.74 10.86 12.20
N LYS A 19 3.81 11.44 11.42
CA LYS A 19 2.92 10.69 10.51
C LYS A 19 3.72 9.93 9.44
N LEU A 20 4.77 10.53 8.88
CA LEU A 20 5.66 9.90 7.90
C LEU A 20 6.36 8.66 8.49
N LYS A 21 6.84 8.73 9.73
CA LYS A 21 7.45 7.57 10.41
C LYS A 21 6.45 6.44 10.63
N THR A 22 5.23 6.76 11.09
CA THR A 22 4.17 5.76 11.26
C THR A 22 3.80 5.11 9.93
N TYR A 23 3.63 5.93 8.87
CA TYR A 23 3.40 5.43 7.51
C TYR A 23 4.52 4.50 7.05
N LEU A 24 5.79 4.88 7.23
CA LEU A 24 6.93 4.05 6.84
C LEU A 24 6.93 2.69 7.53
N HIS A 25 6.61 2.66 8.82
CA HIS A 25 6.50 1.41 9.56
C HIS A 25 5.38 0.53 9.00
N SER A 26 4.17 1.06 8.84
CA SER A 26 3.02 0.32 8.31
C SER A 26 3.23 -0.14 6.86
N ALA A 27 3.80 0.72 6.01
CA ALA A 27 4.07 0.40 4.60
C ALA A 27 5.09 -0.73 4.47
N ARG A 28 6.20 -0.69 5.22
CA ARG A 28 7.20 -1.77 5.22
C ARG A 28 6.62 -3.09 5.72
N SER A 29 5.83 -3.04 6.80
CA SER A 29 5.14 -4.23 7.30
C SER A 29 4.24 -4.84 6.23
N SER A 30 3.46 -4.02 5.53
CA SER A 30 2.53 -4.46 4.48
C SER A 30 3.27 -5.06 3.28
N VAL A 31 4.41 -4.47 2.87
CA VAL A 31 5.25 -5.00 1.78
C VAL A 31 5.87 -6.36 2.16
N SER A 32 6.33 -6.49 3.40
CA SER A 32 6.89 -7.74 3.93
C SER A 32 5.83 -8.85 4.02
N GLU A 33 4.63 -8.51 4.47
CA GLU A 33 3.48 -9.43 4.55
C GLU A 33 3.07 -9.92 3.16
N ALA A 34 2.88 -9.01 2.21
CA ALA A 34 2.52 -9.36 0.84
C ALA A 34 3.58 -10.26 0.17
N SER A 35 4.87 -9.98 0.41
CA SER A 35 5.98 -10.85 -0.05
C SER A 35 5.90 -12.25 0.56
N SER A 36 5.61 -12.32 1.85
CA SER A 36 5.52 -13.58 2.61
C SER A 36 4.34 -14.44 2.16
N ASP A 37 3.20 -13.83 1.86
CA ASP A 37 2.01 -14.53 1.37
C ASP A 37 2.24 -15.14 -0.02
N VAL A 38 2.90 -14.41 -0.92
CA VAL A 38 3.27 -14.97 -2.24
C VAL A 38 4.20 -16.17 -2.07
N LEU A 39 5.23 -16.08 -1.23
CA LEU A 39 6.13 -17.20 -0.94
C LEU A 39 5.40 -18.39 -0.27
N ARG A 40 4.38 -18.11 0.55
CA ARG A 40 3.55 -19.16 1.18
C ARG A 40 2.72 -19.88 0.12
N VAL A 41 2.08 -19.16 -0.78
CA VAL A 41 1.25 -19.74 -1.85
C VAL A 41 2.12 -20.53 -2.84
N GLN A 42 3.28 -20.02 -3.24
CA GLN A 42 4.23 -20.74 -4.10
C GLN A 42 4.60 -22.10 -3.48
N ARG A 43 5.10 -22.09 -2.23
CA ARG A 43 5.47 -23.33 -1.52
C ARG A 43 4.29 -24.29 -1.36
N TRP A 44 3.10 -23.77 -1.06
CA TRP A 44 1.91 -24.61 -0.92
C TRP A 44 1.55 -25.34 -2.23
N VAL A 45 1.69 -24.68 -3.39
CA VAL A 45 1.44 -25.33 -4.69
C VAL A 45 2.55 -26.34 -5.01
N GLU A 46 3.81 -25.95 -4.85
CA GLU A 46 4.98 -26.72 -5.28
C GLU A 46 5.29 -27.93 -4.41
N GLU A 47 5.13 -27.78 -3.10
CA GLU A 47 5.48 -28.81 -2.12
C GLU A 47 4.22 -29.53 -1.69
N THR A 48 3.30 -28.83 -1.02
CA THR A 48 2.14 -29.45 -0.37
C THR A 48 1.21 -30.09 -1.40
N LYS A 49 0.73 -29.33 -2.38
CA LYS A 49 -0.26 -29.84 -3.35
C LYS A 49 0.35 -30.87 -4.28
N LYS A 50 1.56 -30.64 -4.78
CA LYS A 50 2.27 -31.63 -5.59
C LYS A 50 2.44 -32.95 -4.84
N HIS A 51 2.84 -32.92 -3.57
CA HIS A 51 3.01 -34.12 -2.75
C HIS A 51 1.67 -34.84 -2.52
N GLU A 52 0.64 -34.13 -2.06
CA GLU A 52 -0.69 -34.68 -1.82
C GLU A 52 -1.26 -35.40 -3.05
N TRP A 53 -1.20 -34.74 -4.21
CA TRP A 53 -1.74 -35.30 -5.45
C TRP A 53 -0.88 -36.41 -6.04
N SER A 54 0.44 -36.37 -5.86
CA SER A 54 1.33 -37.49 -6.22
C SER A 54 1.01 -38.75 -5.41
N MET A 55 0.78 -38.59 -4.10
CA MET A 55 0.36 -39.70 -3.23
C MET A 55 -1.02 -40.24 -3.59
N ARG A 56 -1.99 -39.35 -3.88
CA ARG A 56 -3.33 -39.75 -4.35
C ARG A 56 -3.27 -40.48 -5.69
N HIS A 57 -2.45 -39.99 -6.62
CA HIS A 57 -2.23 -40.62 -7.92
C HIS A 57 -1.66 -42.04 -7.78
N LYS A 58 -0.64 -42.25 -6.92
CA LYS A 58 -0.11 -43.59 -6.61
C LYS A 58 -1.19 -44.52 -6.07
N LYS A 59 -2.01 -44.06 -5.11
CA LYS A 59 -3.13 -44.84 -4.55
C LYS A 59 -4.18 -45.17 -5.61
N SER A 60 -4.53 -44.20 -6.46
CA SER A 60 -5.50 -44.38 -7.55
C SER A 60 -5.01 -45.42 -8.57
N ARG A 61 -3.72 -45.37 -8.94
CA ARG A 61 -3.09 -46.36 -9.81
C ARG A 61 -3.19 -47.78 -9.24
N GLN A 62 -2.94 -47.95 -7.93
CA GLN A 62 -3.08 -49.25 -7.28
C GLN A 62 -4.54 -49.73 -7.29
N LYS A 63 -5.51 -48.85 -7.00
CA LYS A 63 -6.94 -49.19 -7.06
C LYS A 63 -7.36 -49.63 -8.46
N LEU A 64 -6.86 -48.95 -9.50
CA LEU A 64 -7.12 -49.32 -10.89
C LEU A 64 -6.54 -50.69 -11.23
N ALA A 65 -5.30 -50.99 -10.79
CA ALA A 65 -4.69 -52.30 -10.97
C ALA A 65 -5.51 -53.40 -10.27
N ASN A 66 -5.89 -53.18 -9.01
CA ASN A 66 -6.72 -54.12 -8.25
C ASN A 66 -8.07 -54.37 -8.93
N ALA A 67 -8.79 -53.31 -9.31
CA ALA A 67 -10.09 -53.44 -9.97
C ALA A 67 -10.00 -54.18 -11.32
N LYS A 68 -8.91 -54.01 -12.07
CA LYS A 68 -8.63 -54.81 -13.27
C LYS A 68 -8.43 -56.28 -12.92
N SER A 69 -7.54 -56.57 -11.96
CA SER A 69 -7.29 -57.94 -11.52
C SER A 69 -8.54 -58.63 -10.97
N ASP A 70 -9.41 -57.92 -10.27
CA ASP A 70 -10.65 -58.47 -9.72
C ASP A 70 -11.67 -58.77 -10.81
N LEU A 71 -11.78 -57.90 -11.82
CA LEU A 71 -12.61 -58.18 -13.00
C LEU A 71 -12.10 -59.41 -13.76
N GLU A 72 -10.80 -59.52 -14.00
CA GLU A 72 -10.22 -60.67 -14.70
C GLU A 72 -10.35 -61.96 -13.89
N ARG A 73 -10.13 -61.91 -12.56
CA ARG A 73 -10.38 -63.04 -11.65
C ARG A 73 -11.84 -63.48 -11.67
N ALA A 74 -12.78 -62.54 -11.68
CA ALA A 74 -14.21 -62.86 -11.74
C ALA A 74 -14.57 -63.55 -13.07
N LYS A 75 -14.04 -63.07 -14.20
CA LYS A 75 -14.21 -63.71 -15.51
C LYS A 75 -13.65 -65.12 -15.57
N ILE A 76 -12.43 -65.32 -15.06
CA ILE A 76 -11.78 -66.65 -15.02
C ILE A 76 -12.58 -67.62 -14.13
N SER A 77 -13.09 -67.15 -12.98
CA SER A 77 -13.87 -67.99 -12.07
C SER A 77 -15.23 -68.41 -12.64
N ARG A 78 -15.78 -67.67 -13.60
CA ARG A 78 -17.11 -67.91 -14.17
C ARG A 78 -17.10 -67.65 -15.69
N PRO A 79 -16.49 -68.54 -16.49
CA PRO A 79 -16.30 -68.33 -17.92
C PRO A 79 -17.63 -68.30 -18.70
N ASP A 80 -18.62 -69.09 -18.29
CA ASP A 80 -19.93 -69.18 -18.97
C ASP A 80 -20.98 -68.21 -18.40
N ALA A 81 -20.61 -67.32 -17.47
CA ALA A 81 -21.56 -66.40 -16.87
C ALA A 81 -21.93 -65.25 -17.83
N HIS A 82 -23.22 -64.90 -17.84
CA HIS A 82 -23.70 -63.76 -18.61
C HIS A 82 -23.02 -62.45 -18.18
N PRO A 83 -22.64 -61.55 -19.12
CA PRO A 83 -21.92 -60.30 -18.81
C PRO A 83 -22.57 -59.40 -17.75
N SER A 84 -23.89 -59.48 -17.56
CA SER A 84 -24.62 -58.73 -16.51
C SER A 84 -24.17 -59.06 -15.09
N MET A 85 -23.59 -60.25 -14.86
CA MET A 85 -23.10 -60.68 -13.55
C MET A 85 -21.79 -59.97 -13.14
N PHE A 86 -21.09 -59.32 -14.08
CA PHE A 86 -19.85 -58.58 -13.84
C PHE A 86 -20.05 -57.06 -13.77
N VAL A 87 -21.30 -56.59 -13.72
CA VAL A 87 -21.63 -55.16 -13.77
C VAL A 87 -20.99 -54.39 -12.60
N ASP A 88 -20.94 -54.98 -11.41
CA ASP A 88 -20.37 -54.31 -10.23
C ASP A 88 -18.84 -54.15 -10.34
N GLN A 89 -18.14 -55.17 -10.84
CA GLN A 89 -16.70 -55.13 -11.12
C GLN A 89 -16.40 -54.13 -12.24
N GLN A 90 -17.23 -54.10 -13.29
CA GLN A 90 -17.09 -53.12 -14.38
C GLN A 90 -17.34 -51.68 -13.88
N ARG A 91 -18.33 -51.47 -13.01
CA ARG A 91 -18.59 -50.18 -12.35
C ARG A 91 -17.42 -49.78 -11.44
N ALA A 92 -16.86 -50.72 -10.68
CA ALA A 92 -15.69 -50.47 -9.85
C ALA A 92 -14.46 -50.07 -10.69
N LEU A 93 -14.22 -50.76 -11.81
CA LEU A 93 -13.17 -50.43 -12.76
C LEU A 93 -13.36 -49.03 -13.36
N ASN A 94 -14.57 -48.69 -13.79
CA ASN A 94 -14.88 -47.38 -14.35
C ASN A 94 -14.68 -46.25 -13.31
N ARG A 95 -15.09 -46.47 -12.05
CA ARG A 95 -14.83 -45.52 -10.95
C ARG A 95 -13.33 -45.32 -10.72
N ALA A 96 -12.55 -46.40 -10.71
CA ALA A 96 -11.11 -46.32 -10.52
C ALA A 96 -10.41 -45.59 -11.70
N LYS A 97 -10.87 -45.80 -12.94
CA LYS A 97 -10.40 -45.04 -14.11
C LYS A 97 -10.71 -43.55 -13.98
N ALA A 98 -11.94 -43.19 -13.64
CA ALA A 98 -12.33 -41.79 -13.46
C ALA A 98 -11.50 -41.10 -12.36
N GLN A 99 -11.24 -41.78 -11.25
CA GLN A 99 -10.39 -41.26 -10.18
C GLN A 99 -8.94 -41.05 -10.63
N MET A 100 -8.41 -41.93 -11.47
CA MET A 100 -7.08 -41.80 -12.06
C MET A 100 -7.01 -40.56 -12.97
N GLU A 101 -7.97 -40.42 -13.87
CA GLU A 101 -8.04 -39.25 -14.77
C GLU A 101 -8.17 -37.93 -14.01
N GLU A 102 -8.94 -37.90 -12.91
CA GLU A 102 -9.04 -36.71 -12.06
C GLU A 102 -7.68 -36.35 -11.46
N CYS A 103 -6.95 -37.34 -10.94
CA CYS A 103 -5.62 -37.12 -10.38
C CYS A 103 -4.65 -36.57 -11.44
N ASP A 104 -4.68 -37.11 -12.66
CA ASP A 104 -3.85 -36.64 -13.77
C ASP A 104 -4.18 -35.20 -14.15
N ARG A 105 -5.48 -34.86 -14.28
CA ARG A 105 -5.93 -33.50 -14.54
C ARG A 105 -5.45 -32.53 -13.47
N LYS A 106 -5.54 -32.91 -12.20
CA LYS A 106 -5.12 -32.08 -11.06
C LYS A 106 -3.59 -31.90 -11.03
N LEU A 107 -2.81 -32.95 -11.29
CA LEU A 107 -1.35 -32.85 -11.39
C LEU A 107 -0.91 -31.95 -12.54
N ASN A 108 -1.57 -32.05 -13.70
CA ASN A 108 -1.31 -31.15 -14.83
C ASN A 108 -1.67 -29.70 -14.50
N ALA A 109 -2.79 -29.47 -13.80
CA ALA A 109 -3.15 -28.14 -13.33
C ALA A 109 -2.12 -27.59 -12.33
N ILE A 110 -1.65 -28.39 -11.38
CA ILE A 110 -0.60 -27.97 -10.41
C ILE A 110 0.69 -27.59 -11.14
N LYS A 111 1.10 -28.38 -12.14
CA LYS A 111 2.30 -28.07 -12.95
C LYS A 111 2.13 -26.77 -13.74
N LYS A 112 0.93 -26.50 -14.27
CA LYS A 112 0.61 -25.24 -14.96
C LYS A 112 0.68 -24.07 -13.98
N TRP A 113 -0.01 -24.18 -12.84
CA TRP A 113 -0.10 -23.12 -11.85
C TRP A 113 1.22 -22.83 -11.13
N SER A 114 2.06 -23.84 -10.88
CA SER A 114 3.42 -23.62 -10.34
C SER A 114 4.23 -22.70 -11.27
N ARG A 115 4.25 -22.99 -12.58
CA ARG A 115 4.97 -22.15 -13.56
C ARG A 115 4.39 -20.73 -13.67
N GLU A 116 3.07 -20.61 -13.68
CA GLU A 116 2.43 -19.30 -13.79
C GLU A 116 2.66 -18.47 -12.53
N LEU A 117 2.53 -19.08 -11.35
CA LEU A 117 2.81 -18.43 -10.08
C LEU A 117 4.27 -18.00 -9.97
N ASP A 118 5.23 -18.78 -10.46
CA ASP A 118 6.63 -18.39 -10.45
C ASP A 118 6.90 -17.17 -11.32
N ARG A 119 6.29 -17.11 -12.51
CA ARG A 119 6.38 -15.95 -13.39
C ARG A 119 5.78 -14.71 -12.73
N GLU A 120 4.53 -14.80 -12.27
CA GLU A 120 3.84 -13.67 -11.66
C GLU A 120 4.50 -13.22 -10.37
N ALA A 121 4.99 -14.16 -9.54
CA ALA A 121 5.74 -13.86 -8.33
C ALA A 121 7.05 -13.13 -8.63
N LEU A 122 7.74 -13.43 -9.75
CA LEU A 122 8.95 -12.73 -10.14
C LEU A 122 8.65 -11.26 -10.49
N ILE A 123 7.61 -11.01 -11.28
CA ILE A 123 7.17 -9.66 -11.66
C ILE A 123 6.77 -8.88 -10.40
N PHE A 124 5.95 -9.49 -9.55
CA PHE A 124 5.49 -8.91 -8.30
C PHE A 124 6.64 -8.56 -7.36
N LYS A 125 7.61 -9.48 -7.17
CA LYS A 125 8.82 -9.22 -6.37
C LYS A 125 9.63 -8.05 -6.95
N GLY A 126 9.70 -7.92 -8.27
CA GLY A 126 10.34 -6.77 -8.92
C GLY A 126 9.69 -5.44 -8.52
N HIS A 127 8.36 -5.37 -8.54
CA HIS A 127 7.62 -4.17 -8.13
C HIS A 127 7.76 -3.89 -6.64
N LEU A 128 7.68 -4.92 -5.78
CA LEU A 128 7.86 -4.77 -4.35
C LEU A 128 9.26 -4.31 -3.97
N ASN A 129 10.31 -4.85 -4.60
CA ASN A 129 11.68 -4.42 -4.35
C ASN A 129 11.91 -2.95 -4.68
N ARG A 130 11.24 -2.42 -5.73
CA ARG A 130 11.31 -0.99 -6.06
C ARG A 130 10.64 -0.15 -4.97
N LEU A 131 9.46 -0.57 -4.53
CA LEU A 131 8.72 0.11 -3.46
C LEU A 131 9.50 0.08 -2.14
N ASP A 132 10.07 -1.07 -1.79
CA ASP A 132 10.87 -1.27 -0.60
C ASP A 132 12.11 -0.36 -0.59
N ARG A 133 12.86 -0.27 -1.70
CA ARG A 133 13.98 0.66 -1.85
C ARG A 133 13.59 2.13 -1.66
N MET A 134 12.43 2.54 -2.17
CA MET A 134 11.92 3.90 -2.00
C MET A 134 11.56 4.18 -0.52
N LEU A 135 10.93 3.20 0.15
CA LEU A 135 10.58 3.30 1.58
C LEU A 135 11.81 3.29 2.48
N GLU A 136 12.81 2.45 2.20
CA GLU A 136 14.04 2.32 2.98
C GLU A 136 15.02 3.48 2.74
N GLY A 137 15.21 3.88 1.49
CA GLY A 137 16.14 4.92 1.10
C GLY A 137 15.52 6.31 1.19
N ASP A 138 14.69 6.63 0.20
CA ASP A 138 14.28 8.01 -0.06
C ASP A 138 13.40 8.59 1.05
N MET A 139 12.44 7.81 1.54
CA MET A 139 11.56 8.29 2.60
C MET A 139 12.24 8.34 3.98
N SER A 140 13.18 7.44 4.28
CA SER A 140 14.01 7.57 5.49
C SER A 140 14.90 8.81 5.44
N ARG A 141 15.50 9.09 4.28
CA ARG A 141 16.30 10.31 4.05
C ARG A 141 15.45 11.55 4.18
N ALA A 142 14.24 11.57 3.62
CA ALA A 142 13.29 12.67 3.76
C ALA A 142 12.93 12.91 5.24
N SER A 143 12.66 11.84 6.02
CA SER A 143 12.42 11.98 7.46
C SER A 143 13.63 12.54 8.22
N ALA A 144 14.85 12.16 7.85
CA ALA A 144 16.08 12.67 8.47
C ALA A 144 16.34 14.13 8.07
N TRP A 145 16.06 14.50 6.83
CA TRP A 145 16.14 15.87 6.35
C TRP A 145 15.14 16.78 7.06
N LEU A 146 13.88 16.34 7.21
CA LEU A 146 12.87 17.06 8.01
C LEU A 146 13.32 17.25 9.45
N ALA A 147 13.98 16.25 10.05
CA ALA A 147 14.52 16.38 11.39
C ALA A 147 15.55 17.51 11.51
N LYS A 148 16.48 17.60 10.56
CA LYS A 148 17.47 18.69 10.52
C LYS A 148 16.82 20.04 10.27
N LEU A 149 15.84 20.10 9.36
CA LEU A 149 15.12 21.33 9.04
C LEU A 149 14.40 21.89 10.28
N ILE A 150 13.73 21.02 11.04
CA ILE A 150 13.07 21.41 12.30
C ILE A 150 14.09 22.01 13.26
N THR A 151 15.21 21.34 13.51
CA THR A 151 16.27 21.85 14.41
C THR A 151 16.82 23.21 13.96
N HIS A 152 17.08 23.38 12.66
CA HIS A 152 17.55 24.67 12.14
C HIS A 152 16.52 25.80 12.31
N LEU A 153 15.22 25.51 12.18
CA LEU A 153 14.16 26.49 12.39
C LEU A 153 13.99 26.83 13.88
N GLU A 154 14.14 25.85 14.77
CA GLU A 154 14.15 26.05 16.23
C GLU A 154 15.33 26.92 16.68
N ASP A 155 16.54 26.67 16.15
CA ASP A 155 17.74 27.47 16.41
C ASP A 155 17.57 28.93 15.93
N TYR A 156 16.99 29.10 14.74
CA TYR A 156 16.70 30.42 14.18
C TYR A 156 15.67 31.19 15.03
N ALA A 157 14.59 30.53 15.43
CA ALA A 157 13.57 31.13 16.30
C ALA A 157 14.12 31.50 17.69
N SER A 158 15.13 30.76 18.18
CA SER A 158 15.78 30.99 19.47
C SER A 158 16.83 32.09 19.45
N THR A 159 17.27 32.56 18.27
CA THR A 159 18.28 33.60 18.15
C THR A 159 17.63 34.98 18.36
N PRO A 160 17.99 35.74 19.42
CA PRO A 160 17.44 37.06 19.64
C PRO A 160 17.83 38.02 18.50
N PRO A 161 16.93 38.93 18.07
CA PRO A 161 17.30 39.94 17.07
C PRO A 161 18.48 40.78 17.59
N PRO A 162 19.44 41.16 16.71
CA PRO A 162 20.55 42.00 17.12
C PRO A 162 19.99 43.28 17.75
N ARG A 163 20.37 43.54 19.02
CA ARG A 163 20.05 44.78 19.69
C ARG A 163 20.76 45.91 18.95
N LEU A 164 20.00 46.67 18.16
CA LEU A 164 20.46 47.94 17.64
C LEU A 164 20.85 48.83 18.83
N PRO A 165 22.00 49.54 18.78
CA PRO A 165 22.35 50.51 19.82
C PRO A 165 21.19 51.48 19.98
N GLU A 166 20.68 51.61 21.21
CA GLU A 166 19.68 52.62 21.51
C GLU A 166 20.23 53.98 21.06
N PRO A 167 19.48 54.76 20.25
CA PRO A 167 19.91 56.10 19.92
C PRO A 167 20.06 56.84 21.24
N LYS A 168 21.29 57.29 21.55
CA LYS A 168 21.55 58.19 22.66
C LYS A 168 20.63 59.39 22.46
N GLY A 169 19.58 59.46 23.29
CA GLY A 169 18.68 60.59 23.33
C GLY A 169 19.44 61.78 23.89
N ASP A 170 20.07 62.55 23.02
CA ASP A 170 20.36 63.94 23.31
C ASP A 170 19.01 64.65 23.30
N SER A 171 18.36 64.67 24.46
CA SER A 171 17.15 65.43 24.70
C SER A 171 17.49 66.92 24.78
N GLU A 172 17.75 67.54 23.64
CA GLU A 172 17.57 68.99 23.48
C GLU A 172 16.36 69.23 22.59
N SER A 173 15.19 69.28 23.24
CA SER A 173 13.97 69.81 22.63
C SER A 173 14.10 71.33 22.52
N PRO A 174 14.08 71.94 21.32
CA PRO A 174 13.88 73.37 21.22
C PRO A 174 12.41 73.67 21.44
N LYS A 175 12.10 74.41 22.51
CA LYS A 175 10.77 74.94 22.80
C LYS A 175 10.27 75.80 21.63
N SER A 176 9.35 75.25 20.83
CA SER A 176 8.60 76.00 19.83
C SER A 176 7.69 77.02 20.52
N ARG A 177 8.00 78.31 20.36
CA ARG A 177 7.15 79.43 20.76
C ARG A 177 5.97 79.54 19.78
N ARG A 178 4.77 79.46 20.33
CA ARG A 178 3.49 79.84 19.68
C ARG A 178 3.53 81.25 19.05
N ARG A 179 2.93 81.37 17.86
CA ARG A 179 1.99 82.43 17.43
C ARG A 179 1.22 81.87 16.23
N ALA A 180 -0.05 81.52 16.36
CA ALA A 180 -1.24 82.36 16.39
C ALA A 180 -1.84 82.56 14.99
N ALA A 181 -2.94 81.81 14.78
CA ALA A 181 -4.20 82.12 14.09
C ALA A 181 -4.21 82.57 12.62
N LEU A 182 -5.08 81.88 11.86
CA LEU A 182 -6.02 82.33 10.79
C LEU A 182 -6.24 81.09 9.90
N THR A 183 -7.40 80.58 9.51
CA THR A 183 -8.85 80.81 9.70
C THR A 183 -9.48 79.61 8.99
N GLU A 184 -10.46 78.92 9.58
CA GLU A 184 -11.24 77.91 8.85
C GLU A 184 -12.18 78.58 7.82
N PRO A 185 -12.56 77.87 6.75
CA PRO A 185 -13.95 77.41 6.75
C PRO A 185 -14.16 75.96 6.27
N GLN A 186 -15.31 75.45 6.72
CA GLN A 186 -15.93 74.13 6.54
C GLN A 186 -16.18 73.71 5.07
N GLY A 187 -16.31 72.40 4.89
CA GLY A 187 -16.85 71.72 3.70
C GLY A 187 -16.60 70.22 3.87
N ASP A 188 -17.36 69.56 4.74
CA ASP A 188 -18.58 68.81 4.40
C ASP A 188 -18.27 67.58 3.52
N SER A 189 -18.43 66.42 4.14
CA SER A 189 -18.31 65.10 3.58
C SER A 189 -19.47 64.82 2.62
N ASP A 190 -19.20 64.42 1.39
CA ASP A 190 -20.10 63.47 0.72
C ASP A 190 -19.39 62.71 -0.42
N GLU A 191 -19.57 61.39 -0.38
CA GLU A 191 -19.28 60.42 -1.43
C GLU A 191 -20.07 60.72 -2.71
N PRO A 192 -19.62 60.21 -3.87
CA PRO A 192 -20.54 59.70 -4.86
C PRO A 192 -20.61 58.17 -4.77
N VAL A 193 -21.78 57.69 -4.31
CA VAL A 193 -22.36 56.39 -4.68
C VAL A 193 -22.79 56.44 -6.16
N LEU A 194 -22.88 55.27 -6.80
CA LEU A 194 -23.66 54.83 -7.98
C LEU A 194 -22.75 53.93 -8.85
N ASP A 195 -23.10 52.75 -9.34
CA ASP A 195 -24.31 51.91 -9.31
C ASP A 195 -23.82 50.52 -9.81
N GLN A 196 -24.29 49.41 -9.21
CA GLN A 196 -25.30 48.49 -9.76
C GLN A 196 -24.97 47.83 -11.11
N ASP A 197 -25.04 46.49 -11.09
CA ASP A 197 -25.52 45.55 -12.12
C ASP A 197 -25.10 44.15 -11.61
N GLU A 198 -25.91 43.45 -10.80
CA GLU A 198 -27.01 42.56 -11.22
C GLU A 198 -26.79 41.83 -12.56
N ASP A 199 -26.57 40.51 -12.46
CA ASP A 199 -27.23 39.44 -13.24
C ASP A 199 -26.35 38.17 -13.19
N SER A 200 -26.65 37.18 -12.35
CA SER A 200 -27.68 36.13 -12.47
C SER A 200 -27.15 34.86 -13.16
N GLU A 201 -27.34 33.73 -12.45
CA GLU A 201 -27.67 32.41 -13.01
C GLU A 201 -26.53 31.61 -13.72
N VAL A 202 -26.33 30.30 -13.54
CA VAL A 202 -27.21 29.18 -13.18
C VAL A 202 -26.40 28.08 -12.46
N HIS A 203 -26.94 27.53 -11.39
CA HIS A 203 -26.60 26.20 -10.88
C HIS A 203 -27.58 25.18 -11.47
N SER A 204 -27.07 24.15 -12.13
CA SER A 204 -27.73 22.86 -12.36
C SER A 204 -26.66 21.79 -12.59
#